data_AF-A0AAD7ZU92-F1
#
_entry.id   AF-A0AAD7ZU92-F1
#
_cell.length_a   1.000
_cell.length_b   1.000
_cell.length_c   1.000
_cell.angle_alpha   90.00
_cell.angle_beta   90.00
_cell.angle_gamma   90.00
#
_symmetry.space_group_name_H-M   'P 1'
#
loop_
_entity.id
_entity.type
_entity.pdbx_description
1 polymer ?
#
loop_
_entity_poly.entity_id
_entity_poly.type
_entity_poly.pdbx_seq_one_letter_code
_entity_poly.pdbx_strand_id
1 'polypeptide(L)'
;MEGDHGETLREPEAFHQKHRAAFHQQHRTTDGIDVQTQSSTTDIGKNDLQAADVKWSLFVAACQSYRYDSCLKPFPPQFILNGVKDIDSLREVVEKTPSLILLTQYLYDPEAYQRSPQVIDLLYWVLVHLRYVRMQSIPKSEFESVLECVHCETPAPPPDLIFQLVRSPHSKNEESWQNVSKGHNTLFAFHGSRLDNFHSILHYGLQQHLNK
;
A
#
# COMPACT_ATOMS: atom_id res chain seq x y z
N MET A 1 38.19 -10.12 27.48
CA MET A 1 37.60 -10.91 26.38
C MET A 1 36.11 -10.98 26.67
N GLU A 2 35.33 -10.04 26.18
CA GLU A 2 33.86 -10.09 26.28
C GLU A 2 33.31 -9.78 24.90
N GLY A 3 32.47 -10.71 24.43
CA GLY A 3 32.00 -10.80 23.06
C GLY A 3 30.83 -9.88 22.78
N ASP A 4 30.89 -9.28 21.60
CA ASP A 4 29.86 -8.48 20.95
C ASP A 4 28.74 -9.39 20.41
N HIS A 5 27.50 -9.14 20.81
CA HIS A 5 26.30 -9.73 20.21
C HIS A 5 25.38 -8.61 19.75
N GLY A 6 25.56 -8.21 18.48
CA GLY A 6 24.62 -7.38 17.76
C GLY A 6 23.27 -8.07 17.59
N GLU A 7 22.27 -7.62 18.33
CA GLU A 7 20.87 -7.98 18.11
C GLU A 7 20.37 -7.35 16.82
N THR A 8 20.26 -8.18 15.78
CA THR A 8 19.54 -7.87 14.56
C THR A 8 18.05 -7.71 14.91
N LEU A 9 17.46 -6.56 14.58
CA LEU A 9 16.01 -6.31 14.67
C LEU A 9 15.25 -7.34 13.84
N ARG A 10 14.83 -8.44 14.47
CA ARG A 10 13.92 -9.42 13.86
C ARG A 10 12.55 -8.79 13.75
N GLU A 11 12.04 -8.63 12.53
CA GLU A 11 10.63 -8.39 12.32
C GLU A 11 9.80 -9.50 12.99
N PRO A 12 8.64 -9.21 13.61
CA PRO A 12 7.92 -10.23 14.36
C PRO A 12 7.38 -11.31 13.41
N GLU A 13 7.94 -12.52 13.45
CA GLU A 13 7.48 -13.70 12.70
C GLU A 13 5.97 -13.95 12.88
N ALA A 14 5.43 -13.56 14.04
CA ALA A 14 4.00 -13.62 14.35
C ALA A 14 3.11 -12.78 13.43
N PHE A 15 3.61 -11.66 12.88
CA PHE A 15 2.87 -10.83 11.92
C PHE A 15 2.71 -11.56 10.59
N HIS A 16 3.81 -12.13 10.07
CA HIS A 16 3.83 -12.89 8.81
C HIS A 16 2.98 -14.16 8.90
N GLN A 17 3.07 -14.90 10.01
CA GLN A 17 2.32 -16.15 10.17
C GLN A 17 0.81 -15.91 10.33
N LYS A 18 0.40 -14.83 11.01
CA LYS A 18 -1.01 -14.44 11.13
C LYS A 18 -1.61 -14.02 9.79
N HIS A 19 -0.87 -13.28 8.95
CA HIS A 19 -1.37 -12.83 7.65
C HIS A 19 -1.31 -13.96 6.60
N ARG A 20 -0.31 -14.83 6.65
CA ARG A 20 -0.24 -16.05 5.84
C ARG A 20 -1.37 -17.03 6.17
N ALA A 21 -1.69 -17.22 7.45
CA ALA A 21 -2.81 -18.05 7.88
C ALA A 21 -4.16 -17.42 7.50
N ALA A 22 -4.33 -16.10 7.60
CA ALA A 22 -5.54 -15.40 7.14
C ALA A 22 -5.72 -15.52 5.62
N PHE A 23 -4.63 -15.39 4.85
CA PHE A 23 -4.61 -15.61 3.39
C PHE A 23 -4.92 -17.06 3.01
N HIS A 24 -4.60 -18.06 3.83
CA HIS A 24 -4.98 -19.46 3.54
C HIS A 24 -6.33 -19.88 4.14
N GLN A 25 -6.80 -19.25 5.23
CA GLN A 25 -8.09 -19.56 5.85
C GLN A 25 -9.30 -18.93 5.15
N GLN A 26 -9.12 -17.80 4.46
CA GLN A 26 -10.20 -17.19 3.65
C GLN A 26 -10.39 -17.84 2.26
N HIS A 27 -9.53 -18.78 1.84
CA HIS A 27 -9.44 -19.25 0.45
C HIS A 27 -9.72 -20.76 0.26
N ARG A 28 -10.91 -21.23 0.67
CA ARG A 28 -11.33 -22.64 0.50
C ARG A 28 -12.71 -22.77 -0.17
N THR A 29 -12.82 -22.31 -1.43
CA THR A 29 -13.78 -22.77 -2.47
C THR A 29 -13.50 -22.01 -3.77
N THR A 30 -12.95 -22.67 -4.80
CA THR A 30 -12.41 -22.00 -6.01
C THR A 30 -13.44 -21.19 -6.80
N ASP A 31 -14.66 -21.69 -7.01
CA ASP A 31 -15.57 -21.04 -7.99
C ASP A 31 -16.29 -19.78 -7.48
N GLY A 32 -16.50 -19.65 -6.16
CA GLY A 32 -17.18 -18.49 -5.57
C GLY A 32 -16.24 -17.33 -5.21
N ILE A 33 -14.96 -17.64 -5.01
CA ILE A 33 -13.95 -16.68 -4.53
C ILE A 33 -13.43 -15.81 -5.67
N ASP A 34 -13.26 -16.37 -6.86
CA ASP A 34 -12.77 -15.69 -8.06
C ASP A 34 -13.70 -14.52 -8.43
N VAL A 35 -15.01 -14.78 -8.42
CA VAL A 35 -16.06 -13.78 -8.72
C VAL A 35 -16.06 -12.66 -7.68
N GLN A 36 -15.89 -12.98 -6.39
CA GLN A 36 -15.89 -11.98 -5.32
C GLN A 36 -14.62 -11.12 -5.31
N THR A 37 -13.48 -11.73 -5.66
CA THR A 37 -12.17 -11.07 -5.81
C THR A 37 -12.18 -10.07 -6.95
N GLN A 38 -12.66 -10.50 -8.12
CA GLN A 38 -12.80 -9.63 -9.28
C GLN A 38 -13.81 -8.50 -9.01
N SER A 39 -15.01 -8.82 -8.50
CA SER A 39 -16.04 -7.82 -8.18
C SER A 39 -15.52 -6.73 -7.22
N SER A 40 -14.82 -7.13 -6.15
CA SER A 40 -14.29 -6.18 -5.16
C SER A 40 -13.23 -5.24 -5.74
N THR A 41 -12.44 -5.73 -6.69
CA THR A 41 -11.41 -4.94 -7.37
C THR A 41 -12.06 -3.93 -8.32
N THR A 42 -13.09 -4.36 -9.06
CA THR A 42 -13.89 -3.49 -9.94
C THR A 42 -14.57 -2.36 -9.17
N ASP A 43 -15.07 -2.61 -7.96
CA ASP A 43 -15.75 -1.60 -7.14
C ASP A 43 -14.81 -0.50 -6.61
N ILE A 44 -13.52 -0.80 -6.41
CA ILE A 44 -12.53 0.24 -6.06
C ILE A 44 -12.30 1.18 -7.25
N GLY A 45 -12.15 0.61 -8.46
CA GLY A 45 -11.96 1.40 -9.68
C GLY A 45 -13.13 2.34 -10.00
N LYS A 46 -14.35 2.02 -9.54
CA LYS A 46 -15.53 2.88 -9.71
C LYS A 46 -15.58 4.07 -8.75
N ASN A 47 -15.10 3.91 -7.52
CA ASN A 47 -15.27 4.92 -6.47
C ASN A 47 -14.20 6.02 -6.54
N ASP A 48 -12.95 5.63 -6.80
CA ASP A 48 -11.82 6.57 -6.89
C ASP A 48 -10.68 5.96 -7.70
N LEU A 49 -10.79 6.05 -9.03
CA LEU A 49 -9.83 5.46 -9.95
C LEU A 49 -8.43 6.05 -9.80
N GLN A 50 -8.32 7.35 -9.50
CA GLN A 50 -7.03 8.02 -9.32
C GLN A 50 -6.33 7.54 -8.06
N ALA A 51 -7.05 7.36 -6.95
CA ALA A 51 -6.46 6.80 -5.73
C ALA A 51 -6.02 5.34 -5.93
N ALA A 52 -6.79 4.55 -6.69
CA ALA A 52 -6.41 3.19 -7.05
C ALA A 52 -5.14 3.15 -7.91
N ASP A 53 -5.06 4.03 -8.92
CA ASP A 53 -3.92 4.17 -9.82
C ASP A 53 -2.64 4.56 -9.09
N VAL A 54 -2.71 5.59 -8.23
CA VAL A 54 -1.54 6.02 -7.46
C VAL A 54 -1.12 4.93 -6.48
N LYS A 55 -2.06 4.26 -5.81
CA LYS A 55 -1.72 3.13 -4.94
C LYS A 55 -1.00 2.01 -5.70
N TRP A 56 -1.48 1.65 -6.89
CA TRP A 56 -0.81 0.68 -7.76
C TRP A 56 0.57 1.19 -8.22
N SER A 57 0.66 2.44 -8.64
CA SER A 57 1.92 3.06 -9.10
C SER A 57 2.98 3.09 -8.01
N LEU A 58 2.60 3.36 -6.76
CA LEU A 58 3.51 3.32 -5.61
C LEU A 58 4.01 1.90 -5.33
N PHE A 59 3.13 0.89 -5.44
CA PHE A 59 3.52 -0.51 -5.35
C PHE A 59 4.50 -0.90 -6.46
N VAL A 60 4.21 -0.54 -7.72
CA VAL A 60 5.08 -0.80 -8.87
C VAL A 60 6.45 -0.13 -8.69
N ALA A 61 6.50 1.13 -8.26
CA ALA A 61 7.75 1.85 -7.99
C ALA A 61 8.60 1.13 -6.92
N ALA A 62 7.97 0.63 -5.86
CA ALA A 62 8.66 -0.15 -4.82
C ALA A 62 9.16 -1.52 -5.35
N CYS A 63 8.38 -2.18 -6.20
CA CYS A 63 8.72 -3.47 -6.82
C CYS A 63 9.89 -3.36 -7.82
N GLN A 64 9.92 -2.29 -8.60
CA GLN A 64 10.99 -2.03 -9.57
C GLN A 64 12.28 -1.51 -8.93
N SER A 65 12.24 -1.08 -7.67
CA SER A 65 13.43 -0.60 -6.97
C SER A 65 14.45 -1.72 -6.74
N TYR A 66 15.74 -1.41 -6.88
CA TYR A 66 16.82 -2.29 -6.41
C TYR A 66 16.80 -2.48 -4.89
N ARG A 67 16.10 -1.60 -4.16
CA ARG A 67 15.90 -1.66 -2.70
C ARG A 67 14.55 -2.26 -2.33
N TYR A 68 13.97 -3.12 -3.18
CA TYR A 68 12.65 -3.71 -2.95
C TYR A 68 12.57 -4.38 -1.56
N ASP A 69 13.66 -4.92 -1.04
CA ASP A 69 13.66 -5.54 0.29
C ASP A 69 13.27 -4.60 1.42
N SER A 70 13.65 -3.33 1.34
CA SER A 70 13.24 -2.29 2.30
C SER A 70 11.99 -1.54 1.88
N CYS A 71 11.78 -1.34 0.58
CA CYS A 71 10.77 -0.44 0.03
C CYS A 71 9.43 -1.13 -0.28
N LEU A 72 9.46 -2.39 -0.72
CA LEU A 72 8.29 -3.19 -1.05
C LEU A 72 7.78 -3.90 0.21
N LYS A 73 7.33 -3.11 1.18
CA LYS A 73 6.71 -3.58 2.41
C LYS A 73 5.29 -3.01 2.51
N PRO A 74 4.25 -3.84 2.71
CA PRO A 74 4.30 -5.30 2.80
C PRO A 74 4.65 -5.91 1.43
N PHE A 75 5.18 -7.12 1.46
CA PHE A 75 5.49 -7.91 0.27
C PHE A 75 4.34 -8.93 0.01
N PRO A 76 3.92 -9.14 -1.24
CA PRO A 76 2.80 -10.03 -1.56
C PRO A 76 3.12 -11.48 -1.19
N PRO A 77 2.36 -12.11 -0.29
CA PRO A 77 2.72 -13.41 0.30
C PRO A 77 2.74 -14.55 -0.72
N GLN A 78 1.99 -14.44 -1.81
CA GLN A 78 1.96 -15.43 -2.89
C GLN A 78 3.29 -15.52 -3.67
N PHE A 79 4.18 -14.54 -3.51
CA PHE A 79 5.52 -14.53 -4.10
C PHE A 79 6.61 -14.82 -3.05
N ILE A 80 6.27 -15.46 -1.93
CA ILE A 80 7.25 -15.88 -0.91
C ILE A 80 7.33 -17.42 -0.91
N LEU A 81 8.43 -17.95 -1.43
CA LEU A 81 8.71 -19.39 -1.46
C LEU A 81 9.74 -19.75 -0.40
N ASN A 82 9.37 -20.61 0.56
CA ASN A 82 10.26 -21.07 1.64
C ASN A 82 10.93 -19.92 2.43
N GLY A 83 10.21 -18.80 2.60
CA GLY A 83 10.72 -17.61 3.30
C GLY A 83 11.58 -16.69 2.43
N VAL A 84 11.82 -17.05 1.16
CA VAL A 84 12.54 -16.24 0.19
C VAL A 84 11.54 -15.49 -0.69
N LYS A 85 11.74 -14.18 -0.86
CA LYS A 85 10.95 -13.34 -1.75
C LYS A 85 11.37 -13.61 -3.19
N ASP A 86 10.43 -14.03 -4.03
CA ASP A 86 10.60 -14.18 -5.47
C ASP A 86 10.19 -12.89 -6.17
N ILE A 87 11.12 -11.94 -6.21
CA ILE A 87 10.91 -10.62 -6.81
C ILE A 87 10.78 -10.70 -8.34
N ASP A 88 11.45 -11.66 -8.97
CA ASP A 88 11.48 -11.78 -10.43
C ASP A 88 10.11 -12.25 -10.94
N SER A 89 9.54 -13.31 -10.34
CA SER A 89 8.17 -13.74 -10.63
C SER A 89 7.15 -12.64 -10.39
N LEU A 90 7.33 -11.82 -9.33
CA LEU A 90 6.44 -10.69 -9.06
C LEU A 90 6.52 -9.63 -10.17
N ARG A 91 7.73 -9.29 -10.63
CA ARG A 91 7.95 -8.32 -11.71
C ARG A 91 7.31 -8.78 -13.02
N GLU A 92 7.42 -10.06 -13.35
CA GLU A 92 6.74 -10.60 -14.54
C GLU A 92 5.22 -10.42 -14.49
N VAL A 93 4.60 -10.59 -13.32
CA VAL A 93 3.14 -10.37 -13.16
C VAL A 93 2.79 -8.89 -13.24
N VAL A 94 3.63 -8.02 -12.67
CA VAL A 94 3.47 -6.56 -12.81
C VAL A 94 3.55 -6.12 -14.27
N GLU A 95 4.50 -6.65 -15.05
CA GLU A 95 4.65 -6.35 -16.49
C GLU A 95 3.46 -6.83 -17.33
N LYS A 96 2.82 -7.94 -16.94
CA LYS A 96 1.60 -8.46 -17.58
C LYS A 96 0.34 -7.67 -17.19
N THR A 97 0.43 -6.79 -16.19
CA THR A 97 -0.72 -6.01 -15.74
C THR A 97 -1.02 -4.92 -16.78
N PRO A 98 -2.26 -4.84 -17.31
CA PRO A 98 -2.59 -3.84 -18.33
C PRO A 98 -2.50 -2.42 -17.75
N SER A 99 -2.32 -1.43 -18.64
CA SER A 99 -2.36 -0.02 -18.24
C SER A 99 -3.69 0.31 -17.56
N LEU A 100 -3.71 1.30 -16.67
CA LEU A 100 -4.89 1.60 -15.86
C LEU A 100 -6.15 1.89 -16.69
N ILE A 101 -6.01 2.57 -17.84
CA ILE A 101 -7.12 2.83 -18.77
C ILE A 101 -7.77 1.52 -19.23
N LEU A 102 -6.94 0.51 -19.50
CA LEU A 102 -7.38 -0.81 -19.91
C LEU A 102 -7.72 -1.69 -18.70
N LEU A 103 -7.19 -1.39 -17.52
CA LEU A 103 -7.43 -2.14 -16.28
C LEU A 103 -8.91 -2.13 -15.93
N THR A 104 -9.58 -0.98 -16.08
CA THR A 104 -11.02 -0.90 -15.86
C THR A 104 -11.77 -1.85 -16.79
N GLN A 105 -11.48 -1.83 -18.10
CA GLN A 105 -12.11 -2.72 -19.09
C GLN A 105 -11.79 -4.19 -18.80
N TYR A 106 -10.53 -4.47 -18.48
CA TYR A 106 -10.02 -5.78 -18.13
C TYR A 106 -10.75 -6.35 -16.91
N LEU A 107 -10.96 -5.55 -15.86
CA LEU A 107 -11.66 -5.99 -14.65
C LEU A 107 -13.18 -6.18 -14.84
N TYR A 108 -13.79 -5.57 -15.85
CA TYR A 108 -15.20 -5.79 -16.20
C TYR A 108 -15.44 -7.03 -17.07
N ASP A 109 -14.40 -7.61 -17.67
CA ASP A 109 -14.52 -8.82 -18.46
C ASP A 109 -14.72 -10.04 -17.54
N PRO A 110 -15.87 -10.75 -17.61
CA PRO A 110 -16.14 -11.91 -16.76
C PRO A 110 -15.11 -13.03 -16.85
N GLU A 111 -14.36 -13.11 -17.94
CA GLU A 111 -13.33 -14.13 -18.16
C GLU A 111 -11.91 -13.68 -17.79
N ALA A 112 -11.76 -12.43 -17.30
CA ALA A 112 -10.45 -11.87 -16.98
C ALA A 112 -9.68 -12.72 -15.97
N TYR A 113 -10.37 -13.21 -14.93
CA TYR A 113 -9.75 -14.03 -13.90
C TYR A 113 -9.18 -15.32 -14.47
N GLN A 114 -9.92 -15.99 -15.36
CA GLN A 114 -9.48 -17.24 -15.99
C GLN A 114 -8.27 -17.02 -16.90
N ARG A 115 -8.16 -15.85 -17.55
CA ARG A 115 -7.03 -15.52 -18.43
C ARG A 115 -5.75 -15.17 -17.66
N SER A 116 -5.85 -14.40 -16.58
CA SER A 116 -4.67 -14.02 -15.78
C SER A 116 -4.99 -13.96 -14.28
N PRO A 117 -5.15 -15.11 -13.61
CA PRO A 117 -5.53 -15.13 -12.18
C PRO A 117 -4.47 -14.45 -11.31
N GLN A 118 -3.19 -14.64 -11.63
CA GLN A 118 -2.08 -13.99 -10.91
C GLN A 118 -2.13 -12.45 -10.92
N VAL A 119 -2.59 -11.86 -12.03
CA VAL A 119 -2.73 -10.40 -12.14
C VAL A 119 -3.88 -9.92 -11.27
N ILE A 120 -5.03 -10.59 -11.33
CA ILE A 120 -6.20 -10.21 -10.54
C ILE A 120 -5.97 -10.44 -9.04
N ASP A 121 -5.34 -11.55 -8.66
CA ASP A 121 -4.97 -11.81 -7.27
C ASP A 121 -4.01 -10.75 -6.73
N LEU A 122 -3.03 -10.32 -7.53
CA LEU A 122 -2.10 -9.27 -7.13
C LEU A 122 -2.80 -7.91 -6.99
N LEU A 123 -3.63 -7.53 -7.97
CA LEU A 123 -4.42 -6.29 -7.92
C LEU A 123 -5.37 -6.29 -6.72
N TYR A 124 -6.07 -7.39 -6.48
CA TYR A 124 -6.92 -7.55 -5.32
C TYR A 124 -6.10 -7.40 -4.04
N TRP A 125 -4.95 -8.06 -3.95
CA TRP A 125 -4.11 -7.95 -2.77
C TRP A 125 -3.69 -6.49 -2.51
N VAL A 126 -3.16 -5.79 -3.52
CA VAL A 126 -2.71 -4.39 -3.37
C VAL A 126 -3.89 -3.44 -3.10
N LEU A 127 -4.94 -3.49 -3.90
CA LEU A 127 -6.02 -2.49 -3.88
C LEU A 127 -7.06 -2.80 -2.80
N VAL A 128 -7.42 -4.06 -2.63
CA VAL A 128 -8.49 -4.52 -1.73
C VAL A 128 -7.95 -5.06 -0.40
N HIS A 129 -6.96 -5.94 -0.41
CA HIS A 129 -6.53 -6.57 0.85
C HIS A 129 -5.73 -5.61 1.74
N LEU A 130 -4.86 -4.79 1.17
CA LEU A 130 -4.10 -3.77 1.90
C LEU A 130 -4.95 -2.53 2.25
N ARG A 131 -6.10 -2.74 2.91
CA ARG A 131 -7.12 -1.72 3.24
C ARG A 131 -6.90 -0.95 4.56
N TYR A 132 -5.76 -1.17 5.24
CA TYR A 132 -5.49 -0.51 6.52
C TYR A 132 -5.48 1.02 6.44
N VAL A 133 -5.08 1.58 5.30
CA VAL A 133 -5.16 3.00 4.99
C VAL A 133 -5.94 3.15 3.69
N ARG A 134 -7.04 3.90 3.72
CA ARG A 134 -7.80 4.26 2.52
C ARG A 134 -7.20 5.54 1.95
N MET A 135 -6.90 5.54 0.67
CA MET A 135 -6.50 6.74 -0.06
C MET A 135 -7.73 7.34 -0.75
N GLN A 136 -7.87 8.66 -0.72
CA GLN A 136 -8.96 9.39 -1.36
C GLN A 136 -8.39 10.60 -2.10
N SER A 137 -8.81 10.80 -3.34
CA SER A 137 -8.48 11.96 -4.16
C SER A 137 -9.14 13.21 -3.59
N ILE A 138 -8.35 14.26 -3.40
CA ILE A 138 -8.84 15.57 -3.01
C ILE A 138 -9.24 16.36 -4.27
N PRO A 139 -10.41 17.01 -4.31
CA PRO A 139 -10.78 17.88 -5.42
C PRO A 139 -9.82 19.06 -5.57
N LYS A 140 -9.56 19.49 -6.81
CA LYS A 140 -8.67 20.66 -7.08
C LYS A 140 -9.13 21.94 -6.37
N SER A 141 -10.42 22.10 -6.14
CA SER A 141 -10.99 23.22 -5.38
C SER A 141 -10.55 23.27 -3.91
N GLU A 142 -10.03 22.16 -3.37
CA GLU A 142 -9.57 22.03 -1.98
C GLU A 142 -8.03 22.00 -1.88
N PHE A 143 -7.29 22.19 -2.98
CA PHE A 143 -5.82 22.13 -2.93
C PHE A 143 -5.24 23.26 -2.08
N GLU A 144 -5.79 24.47 -2.20
CA GLU A 144 -5.31 25.63 -1.46
C GLU A 144 -5.45 25.43 0.05
N SER A 145 -6.60 24.95 0.53
CA SER A 145 -6.83 24.72 1.97
C SER A 145 -5.89 23.66 2.56
N VAL A 146 -5.52 22.64 1.78
CA VAL A 146 -4.53 21.64 2.21
C VAL A 146 -3.13 22.24 2.27
N LEU A 147 -2.74 23.03 1.27
CA LEU A 147 -1.41 23.66 1.21
C LEU A 147 -1.24 24.73 2.30
N GLU A 148 -2.30 25.45 2.65
CA GLU A 148 -2.32 26.46 3.72
C GLU A 148 -2.10 25.88 5.14
N CYS A 149 -2.27 24.57 5.31
CA CYS A 149 -2.00 23.91 6.59
C CYS A 149 -0.51 23.99 7.00
N VAL A 150 0.40 24.24 6.05
CA VAL A 150 1.83 24.39 6.30
C VAL A 150 2.28 25.74 5.76
N HIS A 151 2.81 26.60 6.62
CA HIS A 151 3.36 27.87 6.18
C HIS A 151 4.65 27.66 5.38
N CYS A 152 4.63 28.05 4.09
CA CYS A 152 5.79 28.00 3.21
C CYS A 152 6.19 29.42 2.79
N GLU A 153 7.42 29.83 3.12
CA GLU A 153 7.98 31.13 2.71
C GLU A 153 8.29 31.18 1.21
N THR A 154 8.63 30.04 0.62
CA THR A 154 8.94 29.91 -0.81
C THR A 154 7.78 29.22 -1.55
N PRO A 155 7.22 29.84 -2.60
CA PRO A 155 6.19 29.20 -3.40
C PRO A 155 6.75 27.99 -4.16
N ALA A 156 6.11 26.83 -3.96
CA ALA A 156 6.36 25.62 -4.74
C ALA A 156 5.37 25.56 -5.91
N PRO A 157 5.70 24.86 -7.02
CA PRO A 157 4.72 24.57 -8.06
C PRO A 157 3.52 23.81 -7.46
N PRO A 158 2.29 24.11 -7.90
CA PRO A 158 1.11 23.42 -7.40
C PRO A 158 1.18 21.93 -7.77
N PRO A 159 0.76 21.02 -6.87
CA PRO A 159 0.69 19.59 -7.19
C PRO A 159 -0.40 19.35 -8.24
N ASP A 160 -0.19 18.35 -9.11
CA ASP A 160 -1.21 17.91 -10.06
C ASP A 160 -2.35 17.13 -9.37
N LEU A 161 -2.00 16.38 -8.32
CA LEU A 161 -2.87 15.48 -7.57
C LEU A 161 -2.55 15.60 -6.06
N ILE A 162 -3.59 15.62 -5.23
CA ILE A 162 -3.48 15.51 -3.78
C ILE A 162 -4.36 14.36 -3.34
N PHE A 163 -3.82 13.53 -2.44
CA PHE A 163 -4.55 12.41 -1.85
C PHE A 163 -4.56 12.51 -0.33
N GLN A 164 -5.72 12.29 0.27
CA GLN A 164 -5.88 12.15 1.71
C GLN A 164 -5.80 10.68 2.11
N LEU A 165 -5.12 10.43 3.23
CA LEU A 165 -5.06 9.13 3.87
C LEU A 165 -6.08 9.07 5.00
N VAL A 166 -7.13 8.27 4.81
CA VAL A 166 -8.17 8.05 5.81
C VAL A 166 -7.90 6.73 6.52
N ARG A 167 -7.70 6.83 7.83
CA ARG A 167 -7.56 5.67 8.73
C ARG A 167 -8.92 5.31 9.32
N SER A 168 -9.08 4.03 9.67
CA SER A 168 -10.26 3.60 10.44
C SER A 168 -10.20 4.24 11.83
N PRO A 169 -11.29 4.89 12.30
CA PRO A 169 -11.38 5.43 13.66
C PRO A 169 -11.14 4.38 14.75
N HIS A 170 -11.39 3.11 14.42
CA HIS A 170 -11.23 1.97 15.32
C HIS A 170 -9.90 1.24 15.14
N SER A 171 -8.95 1.80 14.39
CA SER A 171 -7.62 1.20 14.27
C SER A 171 -6.80 1.49 15.53
N LYS A 172 -6.00 0.51 15.97
CA LYS A 172 -5.11 0.68 17.14
C LYS A 172 -4.18 1.88 17.01
N ASN A 173 -3.73 2.17 15.78
CA ASN A 173 -2.84 3.31 15.52
C ASN A 173 -3.59 4.65 15.70
N GLU A 174 -4.85 4.72 15.29
CA GLU A 174 -5.69 5.91 15.46
C GLU A 174 -6.03 6.12 16.94
N GLU A 175 -6.40 5.05 17.65
CA GLU A 175 -6.64 5.10 19.09
C GLU A 175 -5.39 5.54 19.88
N SER A 176 -4.22 4.99 19.53
CA SER A 176 -2.94 5.39 20.13
C SER A 176 -2.61 6.85 19.84
N TRP A 177 -2.82 7.31 18.60
CA TRP A 177 -2.59 8.71 18.24
C TRP A 177 -3.50 9.64 19.04
N GLN A 178 -4.81 9.36 19.08
CA GLN A 178 -5.77 10.15 19.84
C GLN A 178 -5.44 10.21 21.34
N ASN A 179 -4.91 9.13 21.91
CA ASN A 179 -4.49 9.11 23.30
C ASN A 179 -3.23 9.94 23.55
N VAL A 180 -2.24 9.87 22.66
CA VAL A 180 -0.98 10.65 22.79
C VAL A 180 -1.18 12.13 22.46
N SER A 181 -2.07 12.47 21.53
CA SER A 181 -2.32 13.85 21.13
C SER A 181 -3.22 14.62 22.10
N LYS A 182 -3.92 13.94 23.01
CA LYS A 182 -4.77 14.59 24.02
C LYS A 182 -3.96 15.57 24.87
N GLY A 183 -4.39 16.83 24.88
CA GLY A 183 -3.72 17.90 25.64
C GLY A 183 -2.50 18.51 24.96
N HIS A 184 -2.22 18.12 23.71
CA HIS A 184 -1.11 18.66 22.91
C HIS A 184 -1.64 19.38 21.67
N ASN A 185 -0.91 20.41 21.23
CA ASN A 185 -1.14 21.04 19.93
C ASN A 185 -0.58 20.15 18.83
N THR A 186 -1.32 20.02 17.73
CA THR A 186 -0.86 19.35 16.51
C THR A 186 -0.47 20.39 15.47
N LEU A 187 0.47 20.03 14.60
CA LEU A 187 0.91 20.84 13.48
C LEU A 187 1.07 19.97 12.24
N PHE A 188 1.03 20.60 11.07
CA PHE A 188 1.31 19.96 9.79
C PHE A 188 2.71 20.33 9.32
N ALA A 189 3.36 19.41 8.62
CA ALA A 189 4.68 19.62 8.01
C ALA A 189 4.83 18.76 6.75
N PHE A 190 5.67 19.21 5.82
CA PHE A 190 6.03 18.43 4.64
C PHE A 190 7.18 17.47 4.92
N HIS A 191 7.11 16.27 4.35
CA HIS A 191 8.19 15.29 4.36
C HIS A 191 8.40 14.72 2.95
N GLY A 192 9.47 15.15 2.28
CA GLY A 192 9.86 14.61 0.98
C GLY A 192 10.48 13.21 1.09
N SER A 193 10.22 12.35 0.10
CA SER A 193 10.81 11.02 0.03
C SER A 193 10.94 10.57 -1.42
N ARG A 194 11.78 9.56 -1.68
CA ARG A 194 11.82 8.88 -2.98
C ARG A 194 10.50 8.13 -3.21
N LEU A 195 10.05 8.08 -4.47
CA LEU A 195 8.78 7.47 -4.87
C LEU A 195 8.65 6.01 -4.40
N ASP A 196 9.72 5.24 -4.55
CA ASP A 196 9.79 3.83 -4.18
C ASP A 196 9.61 3.58 -2.67
N ASN A 197 9.82 4.57 -1.81
CA ASN A 197 9.58 4.42 -0.38
C ASN A 197 8.09 4.54 0.00
N PHE A 198 7.26 5.18 -0.83
CA PHE A 198 5.91 5.57 -0.41
C PHE A 198 4.98 4.38 -0.19
N HIS A 199 5.16 3.25 -0.90
CA HIS A 199 4.42 2.02 -0.58
C HIS A 199 4.62 1.60 0.88
N SER A 200 5.87 1.51 1.33
CA SER A 200 6.17 1.22 2.74
C SER A 200 5.68 2.31 3.69
N ILE A 201 5.81 3.58 3.34
CA ILE A 201 5.35 4.68 4.20
C ILE A 201 3.82 4.63 4.39
N LEU A 202 3.07 4.32 3.35
CA LEU A 202 1.61 4.19 3.44
C LEU A 202 1.19 3.10 4.43
N HIS A 203 1.92 1.99 4.49
CA HIS A 203 1.54 0.83 5.28
C HIS A 203 2.17 0.78 6.68
N TYR A 204 3.38 1.30 6.85
CA TYR A 204 4.13 1.24 8.11
C TYR A 204 4.44 2.61 8.72
N GLY A 205 4.11 3.71 8.02
CA GLY A 205 4.46 5.06 8.44
C GLY A 205 5.91 5.44 8.10
N LEU A 206 6.29 6.66 8.47
CA LEU A 206 7.67 7.14 8.32
C LEU A 206 8.59 6.38 9.27
N GLN A 207 9.72 5.90 8.75
CA GLN A 207 10.73 5.26 9.58
C GLN A 207 11.38 6.28 10.51
N GLN A 208 11.34 6.01 11.82
CA GLN A 208 12.07 6.79 12.79
C GLN A 208 13.49 6.24 12.88
N HIS A 209 14.45 6.94 12.28
CA HIS A 209 15.85 6.71 12.57
C HIS A 209 16.11 7.27 13.97
N LEU A 210 16.07 6.40 14.98
CA LEU A 210 16.56 6.73 16.31
C LEU A 210 18.07 6.92 16.18
N ASN A 211 18.52 8.18 16.15
CA ASN A 211 19.89 8.49 16.49
C ASN A 211 20.07 8.08 17.96
N LYS A 212 20.86 7.03 18.20
CA LYS A 212 21.31 6.67 19.55
C LYS A 212 22.27 7.72 20.08
#